data_AF-A0A923IMC2-F1
#
_entry.id   AF-A0A923IMC2-F1
#
_cell.length_a   1.000
_cell.length_b   1.000
_cell.length_c   1.000
_cell.angle_alpha   90.00
_cell.angle_beta   90.00
_cell.angle_gamma   90.00
#
_symmetry.space_group_name_H-M   'P 1'
#
loop_
_entity.id
_entity.type
_entity.pdbx_description
1 polymer ?
#
loop_
_entity_poly.entity_id
_entity_poly.type
_entity_poly.pdbx_seq_one_letter_code
_entity_poly.pdbx_strand_id
1 'polypeptide(L)'
;MITITSFLHREALSDIIRRWMYDESRPADADLIARLVHFNHFYVTRYLETFSDLTFRELHQGKLFYRPVQVKGELKDALVSHIPYRNDRIDELIRGYHRNPGRFYRETPFHGTLCFRYRNGGEEWCGSSRIKRVRRLAEKSARRIIDRIFATIKRHADTMADERARLLGIPREKLLTAPEDMTEEFLHAEKRLLDDLHEKRPIADAGEKLVINDVAGVKVILEEPEHRRLMALLNRLPNCEIVEEEKHSGQYNATNLIVRYRPPREEILARPCGQGLLNVMQRRGLSPYEAKQAFVEFVRSGEEDVHLEIILSTYQEMLESEIGRCMHEDRIIEQRLCQQYRGPLAQNIQYLLEYLFVFPTSDKHDLSELPIQLWNRYLPDYFDEILKQLFHLPTANFLD
;
A
#
# COMPACT_ATOMS: atom_id res chain seq x y z
N MET A 1 6.92 -8.71 12.34
CA MET A 1 5.60 -8.16 11.94
C MET A 1 5.79 -7.17 10.80
N ILE A 2 4.72 -6.73 10.13
CA ILE A 2 4.78 -5.82 8.98
C ILE A 2 5.05 -4.37 9.38
N THR A 3 5.89 -3.69 8.59
CA THR A 3 6.28 -2.29 8.77
C THR A 3 5.98 -1.49 7.51
N ILE A 4 5.41 -0.30 7.69
CA ILE A 4 5.13 0.64 6.60
C ILE A 4 6.15 1.77 6.71
N THR A 5 7.16 1.75 5.85
CA THR A 5 8.36 2.59 5.99
C THR A 5 8.17 4.02 5.48
N SER A 6 7.09 4.28 4.73
CA SER A 6 6.64 5.64 4.41
C SER A 6 5.99 6.36 5.60
N PHE A 7 5.70 5.64 6.69
CA PHE A 7 5.04 6.19 7.87
C PHE A 7 6.04 6.42 9.01
N LEU A 8 5.71 7.42 9.84
CA LEU A 8 6.25 7.60 11.17
C LEU A 8 5.55 6.64 12.16
N HIS A 9 6.22 6.40 13.29
CA HIS A 9 5.82 5.49 14.35
C HIS A 9 5.53 4.08 13.81
N ARG A 10 6.40 3.62 12.89
CA ARG A 10 6.17 2.39 12.11
C ARG A 10 6.21 1.14 12.97
N GLU A 11 7.00 1.16 14.04
CA GLU A 11 7.03 0.08 15.04
C GLU A 11 5.75 0.06 15.91
N ALA A 12 5.17 1.22 16.23
CA ALA A 12 3.92 1.29 16.98
C ALA A 12 2.75 0.70 16.19
N LEU A 13 2.64 1.05 14.90
CA LEU A 13 1.65 0.44 14.01
C LEU A 13 1.88 -1.06 13.84
N SER A 14 3.15 -1.48 13.71
CA SER A 14 3.52 -2.90 13.65
C SER A 14 3.09 -3.67 14.89
N ASP A 15 3.28 -3.10 16.09
CA ASP A 15 2.86 -3.72 17.35
C ASP A 15 1.34 -3.81 17.47
N ILE A 16 0.58 -2.78 17.06
CA ILE A 16 -0.90 -2.87 17.03
C ILE A 16 -1.35 -4.01 16.12
N ILE A 17 -0.82 -4.08 14.89
CA ILE A 17 -1.17 -5.17 13.95
C ILE A 17 -0.84 -6.53 14.59
N ARG A 18 0.34 -6.67 15.22
CA ARG A 18 0.72 -7.90 15.92
C ARG A 18 -0.29 -8.23 17.01
N ARG A 19 -0.54 -7.32 17.94
CA ARG A 19 -1.43 -7.56 19.08
C ARG A 19 -2.84 -7.93 18.63
N TRP A 20 -3.37 -7.25 17.62
CA TRP A 20 -4.70 -7.55 17.10
C TRP A 20 -4.77 -8.93 16.44
N MET A 21 -3.71 -9.40 15.79
CA MET A 21 -3.64 -10.78 15.29
C MET A 21 -3.69 -11.84 16.40
N TYR A 22 -3.29 -11.49 17.62
CA TYR A 22 -3.34 -12.34 18.82
C TYR A 22 -4.56 -12.06 19.71
N ASP A 23 -5.52 -11.27 19.24
CA ASP A 23 -6.67 -10.80 20.02
C ASP A 23 -6.30 -10.07 21.32
N GLU A 24 -5.22 -9.28 21.28
CA GLU A 24 -4.69 -8.51 22.41
C GLU A 24 -4.90 -7.00 22.22
N SER A 25 -6.10 -6.61 21.79
CA SER A 25 -6.47 -5.19 21.72
C SER A 25 -6.39 -4.54 23.09
N ARG A 26 -6.00 -3.27 23.11
CA ARG A 26 -5.97 -2.43 24.31
C ARG A 26 -6.95 -1.29 24.12
N PRO A 27 -7.57 -0.76 25.20
CA PRO A 27 -8.47 0.40 25.09
C PRO A 27 -7.84 1.60 24.38
N ALA A 28 -6.54 1.85 24.62
CA ALA A 28 -5.79 2.93 24.00
C ALA A 28 -5.55 2.76 22.48
N ASP A 29 -5.76 1.56 21.93
CA ASP A 29 -5.51 1.28 20.51
C ASP A 29 -6.43 2.09 19.61
N ALA A 30 -7.66 2.38 20.05
CA ALA A 30 -8.64 3.08 19.25
C ALA A 30 -8.20 4.52 18.91
N ASP A 31 -7.70 5.26 19.91
CA ASP A 31 -7.13 6.59 19.70
C ASP A 31 -5.77 6.51 18.99
N LEU A 32 -4.91 5.56 19.40
CA LEU A 32 -3.59 5.43 18.82
C LEU A 32 -3.65 5.09 17.32
N ILE A 33 -4.52 4.17 16.88
CA ILE A 33 -4.66 3.82 15.47
C ILE A 33 -5.23 4.99 14.66
N ALA A 34 -6.16 5.77 15.25
CA ALA A 34 -6.71 6.95 14.61
C ALA A 34 -5.62 7.99 14.35
N ARG A 35 -4.77 8.28 15.35
CA ARG A 35 -3.62 9.17 15.20
C ARG A 35 -2.62 8.63 14.20
N LEU A 36 -2.23 7.36 14.32
CA LEU A 36 -1.27 6.72 13.41
C LEU A 36 -1.72 6.79 11.95
N VAL A 37 -2.99 6.56 11.65
CA VAL A 37 -3.49 6.60 10.27
C VAL A 37 -3.65 8.03 9.77
N HIS A 38 -4.32 8.91 10.52
CA HIS A 38 -4.61 10.27 10.05
C HIS A 38 -3.39 11.18 10.04
N PHE A 39 -2.55 11.15 11.08
CA PHE A 39 -1.34 11.96 11.13
C PHE A 39 -0.31 11.50 10.10
N ASN A 40 -0.15 10.18 9.88
CA ASN A 40 0.72 9.71 8.79
C ASN A 40 0.16 10.09 7.42
N HIS A 41 -1.14 9.92 7.17
CA HIS A 41 -1.71 10.32 5.89
C HIS A 41 -1.47 11.81 5.60
N PHE A 42 -1.61 12.65 6.63
CA PHE A 42 -1.37 14.08 6.53
C PHE A 42 0.12 14.42 6.35
N TYR A 43 1.01 13.80 7.13
CA TYR A 43 2.45 13.97 7.02
C TYR A 43 2.98 13.54 5.65
N VAL A 44 2.50 12.38 5.15
CA VAL A 44 2.83 11.86 3.82
C VAL A 44 2.44 12.82 2.72
N THR A 45 1.24 13.40 2.81
CA THR A 45 0.81 14.43 1.86
C THR A 45 1.79 15.59 1.80
N ARG A 46 2.21 16.10 2.96
CA ARG A 46 3.11 17.25 3.02
C ARG A 46 4.52 16.93 2.54
N TYR A 47 5.14 15.85 3.01
CA TYR A 47 6.50 15.55 2.57
C TYR A 47 6.55 15.15 1.10
N LEU A 48 5.51 14.47 0.58
CA LEU A 48 5.47 14.05 -0.81
C LEU A 48 5.29 15.26 -1.74
N GLU A 49 4.48 16.25 -1.35
CA GLU A 49 4.40 17.54 -2.03
C GLU A 49 5.78 18.22 -2.09
N THR A 50 6.45 18.38 -0.94
CA THR A 50 7.79 19.00 -0.86
C THR A 50 8.82 18.25 -1.71
N PHE A 51 8.87 16.92 -1.59
CA PHE A 51 9.80 16.09 -2.34
C PHE A 51 9.55 16.14 -3.85
N SER A 52 8.28 16.06 -4.25
CA SER A 52 7.89 16.09 -5.66
C SER A 52 8.17 17.46 -6.28
N ASP A 53 7.85 18.54 -5.58
CA ASP A 53 8.13 19.91 -6.03
C ASP A 53 9.62 20.14 -6.24
N LEU A 54 10.46 19.76 -5.26
CA LEU A 54 11.91 19.81 -5.38
C LEU A 54 12.43 18.99 -6.58
N THR A 55 11.97 17.75 -6.69
CA THR A 55 12.41 16.83 -7.76
C THR A 55 12.06 17.37 -9.14
N PHE A 56 10.82 17.79 -9.36
CA PHE A 56 10.40 18.28 -10.67
C PHE A 56 11.01 19.64 -11.01
N ARG A 57 11.21 20.54 -10.04
CA ARG A 57 11.87 21.85 -10.29
C ARG A 57 13.33 21.69 -10.72
N GLU A 58 14.04 20.76 -10.11
CA GLU A 58 15.45 20.51 -10.47
C GLU A 58 15.59 19.77 -11.81
N LEU A 59 14.64 18.90 -12.15
CA LEU A 59 14.66 18.16 -13.42
C LEU A 59 14.19 19.01 -14.61
N HIS A 60 13.19 19.86 -14.41
CA HIS A 60 12.52 20.59 -15.48
C HIS A 60 12.71 22.09 -15.32
N GLN A 61 13.25 22.73 -16.35
CA GLN A 61 13.30 24.18 -16.44
C GLN A 61 11.90 24.74 -16.76
N GLY A 62 11.59 25.92 -16.21
CA GLY A 62 10.35 26.66 -16.49
C GLY A 62 9.35 26.64 -15.35
N LYS A 63 8.19 27.25 -15.58
CA LYS A 63 7.11 27.31 -14.59
C LYS A 63 6.38 25.97 -14.54
N LEU A 64 6.37 25.36 -13.37
CA LEU A 64 5.60 24.16 -13.09
C LEU A 64 4.19 24.50 -12.61
N PHE A 65 3.25 23.61 -12.90
CA PHE A 65 1.90 23.67 -12.36
C PHE A 65 1.43 22.26 -12.00
N TYR A 66 0.60 22.21 -10.95
CA TYR A 66 0.18 20.98 -10.32
C TYR A 66 -1.33 20.86 -10.40
N ARG A 67 -1.82 19.67 -10.79
CA ARG A 67 -3.25 19.38 -10.87
C ARG A 67 -3.60 18.18 -10.01
N PRO A 68 -4.41 18.34 -8.94
CA PRO A 68 -4.90 17.20 -8.19
C PRO A 68 -5.87 16.38 -9.04
N VAL A 69 -5.85 15.06 -8.85
CA VAL A 69 -6.74 14.11 -9.52
C VAL A 69 -7.21 13.05 -8.51
N GLN A 70 -8.41 12.53 -8.75
CA GLN A 70 -9.13 11.60 -7.85
C GLN A 70 -9.40 10.24 -8.50
N VAL A 71 -9.38 10.15 -9.83
CA VAL A 71 -9.60 8.91 -10.58
C VAL A 71 -8.56 8.72 -11.69
N LYS A 72 -8.33 7.45 -12.08
CA LYS A 72 -7.39 7.11 -13.16
C LYS A 72 -7.78 7.73 -14.49
N GLY A 73 -9.08 7.94 -14.75
CA GLY A 73 -9.57 8.59 -15.97
C GLY A 73 -8.95 9.97 -16.19
N GLU A 74 -8.84 10.80 -15.16
CA GLU A 74 -8.23 12.14 -15.27
C GLU A 74 -6.74 12.09 -15.59
N LEU A 75 -6.04 11.08 -15.06
CA LEU A 75 -4.63 10.81 -15.38
C LEU A 75 -4.50 10.34 -16.85
N LYS A 76 -5.33 9.40 -17.28
CA LYS A 76 -5.29 8.86 -18.65
C LYS A 76 -5.69 9.92 -19.68
N ASP A 77 -6.65 10.77 -19.35
CA ASP A 77 -7.04 11.93 -20.18
C ASP A 77 -5.91 12.95 -20.28
N ALA A 78 -5.18 13.20 -19.18
CA ALA A 78 -3.97 14.01 -19.22
C ALA A 78 -2.92 13.42 -20.16
N LEU A 79 -2.69 12.11 -20.08
CA LEU A 79 -1.69 11.40 -20.87
C LEU A 79 -1.93 11.55 -22.37
N VAL A 80 -3.17 11.33 -22.82
CA VAL A 80 -3.51 11.41 -24.25
C VAL A 80 -3.63 12.85 -24.77
N SER A 81 -3.82 13.83 -23.89
CA SER A 81 -3.97 15.25 -24.30
C SER A 81 -2.63 15.99 -24.38
N HIS A 82 -1.59 15.52 -23.69
CA HIS A 82 -0.29 16.21 -23.56
C HIS A 82 0.84 15.36 -24.13
N ILE A 83 0.78 15.14 -25.44
CA ILE A 83 1.66 14.23 -26.16
C ILE A 83 2.98 14.96 -26.54
N PRO A 84 4.14 14.53 -26.01
CA PRO A 84 5.42 15.20 -26.31
C PRO A 84 5.97 14.84 -27.70
N TYR A 85 5.63 13.65 -28.22
CA TYR A 85 6.00 13.18 -29.56
C TYR A 85 5.03 12.08 -30.02
N ARG A 86 4.96 11.85 -31.33
CA ARG A 86 4.07 10.86 -31.93
C ARG A 86 4.85 9.81 -32.71
N ASN A 87 4.33 8.58 -32.68
CA ASN A 87 4.72 7.47 -33.54
C ASN A 87 3.49 6.56 -33.73
N ASP A 88 3.59 5.58 -34.63
CA ASP A 88 2.46 4.70 -34.99
C ASP A 88 1.84 4.01 -33.77
N ARG A 89 2.68 3.60 -32.81
CA ARG A 89 2.24 2.91 -31.60
C ARG A 89 1.49 3.85 -30.65
N ILE A 90 2.00 5.05 -30.41
CA ILE A 90 1.33 6.08 -29.61
C ILE A 90 -0.04 6.41 -30.22
N ASP A 91 -0.11 6.58 -31.54
CA ASP A 91 -1.35 6.90 -32.24
C ASP A 91 -2.35 5.74 -32.25
N GLU A 92 -1.89 4.49 -32.28
CA GLU A 92 -2.73 3.31 -32.08
C GLU A 92 -3.36 3.31 -30.68
N LEU A 93 -2.56 3.49 -29.63
CA LEU A 93 -3.01 3.47 -28.24
C LEU A 93 -4.03 4.57 -27.94
N ILE A 94 -3.75 5.79 -28.40
CA ILE A 94 -4.64 6.94 -28.22
C ILE A 94 -5.96 6.73 -28.95
N ARG A 95 -5.93 6.24 -30.20
CA ARG A 95 -7.16 5.90 -30.94
C ARG A 95 -7.95 4.80 -30.24
N GLY A 96 -7.29 3.78 -29.70
CA GLY A 96 -7.92 2.71 -28.92
C GLY A 96 -8.63 3.27 -27.69
N TYR A 97 -7.96 4.14 -26.94
CA TYR A 97 -8.51 4.82 -25.77
C TYR A 97 -9.74 5.66 -26.10
N HIS A 98 -9.67 6.52 -27.12
CA HIS A 98 -10.82 7.36 -27.50
C HIS A 98 -12.01 6.55 -28.03
N ARG A 99 -11.75 5.43 -28.72
CA ARG A 99 -12.83 4.58 -29.25
C ARG A 99 -13.61 3.86 -28.15
N ASN A 100 -12.94 3.41 -27.08
CA ASN A 100 -13.59 2.70 -25.99
C ASN A 100 -12.94 3.00 -24.62
N PRO A 101 -13.12 4.22 -24.08
CA PRO A 101 -12.45 4.65 -22.86
C PRO A 101 -12.81 3.78 -21.64
N GLY A 102 -13.99 3.16 -21.63
CA GLY A 102 -14.46 2.29 -20.54
C GLY A 102 -13.62 1.03 -20.32
N ARG A 103 -12.86 0.56 -21.33
CA ARG A 103 -11.98 -0.61 -21.21
C ARG A 103 -10.71 -0.37 -20.40
N PHE A 104 -10.42 0.89 -20.05
CA PHE A 104 -9.15 1.29 -19.44
C PHE A 104 -9.32 1.70 -17.98
N TYR A 105 -10.19 1.02 -17.22
CA TYR A 105 -10.32 1.17 -15.75
C TYR A 105 -10.41 2.62 -15.25
N ARG A 106 -11.07 3.51 -16.02
CA ARG A 106 -11.08 4.97 -15.76
C ARG A 106 -11.60 5.34 -14.38
N GLU A 107 -12.63 4.63 -13.94
CA GLU A 107 -13.28 4.87 -12.65
C GLU A 107 -12.44 4.40 -11.46
N THR A 108 -11.25 3.86 -11.70
CA THR A 108 -10.37 3.39 -10.63
C THR A 108 -9.97 4.55 -9.72
N PRO A 109 -10.27 4.45 -8.43
CA PRO A 109 -9.65 5.20 -7.35
C PRO A 109 -8.16 5.61 -7.52
N PHE A 110 -7.86 6.89 -7.76
CA PHE A 110 -6.50 7.43 -7.81
C PHE A 110 -6.37 8.80 -7.12
N HIS A 111 -5.85 8.86 -5.89
CA HIS A 111 -5.55 10.15 -5.24
C HIS A 111 -4.11 10.54 -5.54
N GLY A 112 -3.91 11.53 -6.40
CA GLY A 112 -2.58 11.98 -6.79
C GLY A 112 -2.55 13.41 -7.30
N THR A 113 -1.35 13.86 -7.61
CA THR A 113 -1.08 15.18 -8.18
C THR A 113 -0.26 15.00 -9.45
N LEU A 114 -0.75 15.54 -10.56
CA LEU A 114 -0.03 15.58 -11.83
C LEU A 114 0.82 16.85 -11.87
N CYS A 115 2.08 16.73 -12.32
CA CYS A 115 3.00 17.85 -12.50
C CYS A 115 3.23 18.10 -13.99
N PHE A 116 3.01 19.33 -14.41
CA PHE A 116 3.19 19.77 -15.79
C PHE A 116 4.15 20.94 -15.87
N ARG A 117 4.72 21.16 -17.06
CA ARG A 117 5.50 22.34 -17.42
C ARG A 117 4.95 22.99 -18.68
N TYR A 118 5.13 24.29 -18.82
CA TYR A 118 4.91 24.96 -20.09
C TYR A 118 6.16 24.88 -20.96
N ARG A 119 6.02 24.39 -22.20
CA ARG A 119 7.09 24.34 -23.19
C ARG A 119 6.52 24.60 -24.58
N ASN A 120 7.17 25.48 -25.36
CA ASN A 120 6.81 25.77 -26.76
C ASN A 120 5.32 26.10 -27.00
N GLY A 121 4.68 26.82 -26.08
CA GLY A 121 3.26 27.20 -26.21
C GLY A 121 2.25 26.11 -25.84
N GLY A 122 2.70 24.96 -25.33
CA GLY A 122 1.84 23.86 -24.86
C GLY A 122 2.19 23.39 -23.44
N GLU A 123 1.27 22.65 -22.86
CA GLU A 123 1.44 21.95 -21.58
C GLU A 123 2.08 20.59 -21.83
N GLU A 124 3.16 20.28 -21.10
CA GLU A 124 3.86 19.00 -21.18
C GLU A 124 3.79 18.31 -19.82
N TRP A 125 3.38 17.05 -19.80
CA TRP A 125 3.24 16.29 -18.57
C TRP A 125 4.59 15.70 -18.13
N CYS A 126 5.08 16.09 -16.95
CA CYS A 126 6.39 15.70 -16.43
C CYS A 126 6.35 14.45 -15.54
N GLY A 127 5.19 14.15 -14.95
CA GLY A 127 5.06 13.07 -13.99
C GLY A 127 3.97 13.30 -12.95
N SER A 128 3.93 12.46 -11.93
CA SER A 128 2.90 12.53 -10.90
C SER A 128 3.40 12.06 -9.55
N SER A 129 2.71 12.46 -8.49
CA SER A 129 2.87 11.87 -7.18
C SER A 129 1.54 11.29 -6.70
N ARG A 130 1.61 10.26 -5.86
CA ARG A 130 0.45 9.52 -5.37
C ARG A 130 0.70 9.01 -3.96
N ILE A 131 -0.37 9.01 -3.17
CA ILE A 131 -0.43 8.28 -1.91
C ILE A 131 -1.31 7.05 -2.11
N LYS A 132 -0.82 5.88 -1.70
CA LYS A 132 -1.61 4.65 -1.70
C LYS A 132 -2.76 4.79 -0.72
N ARG A 133 -3.97 4.51 -1.20
CA ARG A 133 -5.18 4.57 -0.37
C ARG A 133 -5.10 3.55 0.75
N VAL A 134 -5.68 3.92 1.90
CA VAL A 134 -5.74 3.12 3.12
C VAL A 134 -6.26 1.70 2.88
N ARG A 135 -7.36 1.53 2.12
CA ARG A 135 -7.87 0.20 1.73
C ARG A 135 -6.86 -0.63 0.93
N ARG A 136 -6.13 -0.02 0.00
CA ARG A 136 -5.11 -0.71 -0.79
C ARG A 136 -3.87 -1.05 0.06
N LEU A 137 -3.57 -0.24 1.08
CA LEU A 137 -2.54 -0.52 2.06
C LEU A 137 -2.92 -1.72 2.94
N ALA A 138 -4.17 -1.79 3.39
CA ALA A 138 -4.71 -2.94 4.13
C ALA A 138 -4.59 -4.23 3.31
N GLU A 139 -5.08 -4.22 2.06
CA GLU A 139 -4.99 -5.37 1.15
C GLU A 139 -3.54 -5.82 0.92
N LYS A 140 -2.62 -4.87 0.68
CA LYS A 140 -1.21 -5.19 0.48
C LYS A 140 -0.56 -5.76 1.76
N SER A 141 -0.94 -5.24 2.91
CA SER A 141 -0.45 -5.68 4.22
C SER A 141 -0.92 -7.10 4.53
N ALA A 142 -2.23 -7.35 4.38
CA ALA A 142 -2.83 -8.66 4.55
C ALA A 142 -2.15 -9.69 3.65
N ARG A 143 -1.99 -9.39 2.36
CA ARG A 143 -1.33 -10.31 1.42
C ARG A 143 0.09 -10.69 1.86
N ARG A 144 0.93 -9.72 2.24
CA ARG A 144 2.30 -10.01 2.71
C ARG A 144 2.32 -10.90 3.95
N ILE A 145 1.38 -10.69 4.88
CA ILE A 145 1.23 -11.53 6.08
C ILE A 145 0.75 -12.94 5.68
N ILE A 146 -0.23 -13.03 4.78
CA ILE A 146 -0.77 -14.31 4.29
C ILE A 146 0.31 -15.12 3.56
N ASP A 147 1.10 -14.49 2.69
CA ASP A 147 2.20 -15.15 1.98
C ASP A 147 3.22 -15.73 2.98
N ARG A 148 3.53 -15.00 4.06
CA ARG A 148 4.42 -15.47 5.14
C ARG A 148 3.82 -16.62 5.93
N ILE A 149 2.54 -16.54 6.27
CA ILE A 149 1.81 -17.61 6.97
C ILE A 149 1.75 -18.86 6.10
N PHE A 150 1.43 -18.71 4.82
CA PHE A 150 1.42 -19.82 3.88
C PHE A 150 2.78 -20.51 3.77
N ALA A 151 3.86 -19.73 3.65
CA ALA A 151 5.22 -20.28 3.66
C ALA A 151 5.54 -21.04 4.95
N THR A 152 5.03 -20.57 6.09
CA THR A 152 5.19 -21.24 7.39
C THR A 152 4.44 -22.56 7.45
N ILE A 153 3.16 -22.58 7.02
CA ILE A 153 2.34 -23.81 6.95
C ILE A 153 3.00 -24.83 6.02
N LYS A 154 3.43 -24.38 4.83
CA LYS A 154 4.09 -25.25 3.85
C LYS A 154 5.35 -25.90 4.43
N ARG A 155 6.19 -25.14 5.14
CA ARG A 155 7.39 -25.68 5.78
C ARG A 155 7.08 -26.73 6.85
N HIS A 156 6.04 -26.53 7.64
CA HIS A 156 5.59 -27.53 8.61
C HIS A 156 5.09 -28.79 7.92
N ALA A 157 4.29 -28.66 6.85
CA ALA A 157 3.85 -29.80 6.05
C ALA A 157 5.04 -30.54 5.40
N ASP A 158 6.03 -29.81 4.88
CA ASP A 158 7.26 -30.39 4.34
C ASP A 158 8.05 -31.18 5.41
N THR A 159 8.08 -30.69 6.66
CA THR A 159 8.70 -31.39 7.79
C THR A 159 7.99 -32.71 8.10
N MET A 160 6.65 -32.73 8.07
CA MET A 160 5.87 -33.96 8.27
C MET A 160 6.14 -34.98 7.15
N ALA A 161 6.25 -34.51 5.91
CA ALA A 161 6.58 -35.37 4.79
C ALA A 161 8.03 -35.91 4.88
N ASP A 162 8.98 -35.13 5.40
CA ASP A 162 10.35 -35.59 5.69
C ASP A 162 10.36 -36.67 6.78
N GLU A 163 9.59 -36.48 7.86
CA GLU A 163 9.44 -37.49 8.91
C GLU A 163 8.87 -38.80 8.36
N ARG A 164 7.85 -38.72 7.50
CA ARG A 164 7.29 -39.90 6.84
C ARG A 164 8.30 -40.59 5.92
N ALA A 165 9.06 -39.84 5.13
CA ALA A 165 10.12 -40.41 4.29
C ALA A 165 11.17 -41.15 5.14
N ARG A 166 11.57 -40.56 6.28
CA ARG A 166 12.49 -41.18 7.25
C ARG A 166 11.92 -42.48 7.85
N LEU A 167 10.65 -42.50 8.23
CA LEU A 167 9.98 -43.69 8.77
C LEU A 167 9.94 -44.84 7.74
N LEU A 168 9.84 -44.51 6.45
CA LEU A 168 9.86 -45.47 5.35
C LEU A 168 11.29 -45.85 4.90
N GLY A 169 12.32 -45.24 5.47
CA GLY A 169 13.72 -45.49 5.11
C GLY A 169 14.07 -45.06 3.68
N ILE A 170 13.32 -44.13 3.09
CA ILE A 170 13.55 -43.65 1.72
C ILE A 170 13.93 -42.16 1.70
N PRO A 171 14.69 -41.70 0.70
CA PRO A 171 14.89 -40.27 0.44
C PRO A 171 13.57 -39.54 0.13
N ARG A 172 13.46 -38.26 0.52
CA ARG A 172 12.26 -37.43 0.32
C ARG A 172 11.84 -37.35 -1.15
N GLU A 173 12.80 -37.33 -2.06
CA GLU A 173 12.58 -37.24 -3.51
C GLU A 173 11.94 -38.51 -4.10
N LYS A 174 12.01 -39.63 -3.37
CA LYS A 174 11.38 -40.91 -3.73
C LYS A 174 10.04 -41.13 -3.05
N LEU A 175 9.63 -40.23 -2.16
CA LEU A 175 8.34 -40.33 -1.47
C LEU A 175 7.23 -39.91 -2.44
N LEU A 176 6.45 -40.90 -2.90
CA LEU A 176 5.18 -40.67 -3.60
C LEU A 176 4.07 -40.52 -2.55
N THR A 177 3.57 -39.30 -2.40
CA THR A 177 2.50 -38.97 -1.46
C THR A 177 1.20 -38.77 -2.22
N ALA A 178 0.11 -39.39 -1.74
CA ALA A 178 -1.20 -39.16 -2.34
C ALA A 178 -1.65 -37.71 -2.12
N PRO A 179 -2.41 -37.09 -3.04
CA PRO A 179 -2.95 -35.74 -2.86
C PRO A 179 -3.72 -35.54 -1.55
N GLU A 180 -4.43 -36.58 -1.11
CA GLU A 180 -5.19 -36.60 0.13
C GLU A 180 -4.27 -36.45 1.36
N ASP A 181 -3.18 -37.22 1.40
CA ASP A 181 -2.19 -37.16 2.48
C ASP A 181 -1.49 -35.79 2.54
N MET A 182 -1.13 -35.21 1.38
CA MET A 182 -0.54 -33.87 1.32
C MET A 182 -1.52 -32.80 1.83
N THR A 183 -2.80 -32.97 1.53
CA THR A 183 -3.86 -32.07 2.00
C THR A 183 -4.03 -32.20 3.52
N GLU A 184 -4.03 -33.42 4.06
CA GLU A 184 -4.13 -33.66 5.49
C GLU A 184 -2.95 -33.07 6.26
N GLU A 185 -1.72 -33.24 5.75
CA GLU A 185 -0.52 -32.64 6.32
C GLU A 185 -0.61 -31.12 6.35
N PHE A 186 -1.08 -30.52 5.26
CA PHE A 186 -1.29 -29.08 5.19
C PHE A 186 -2.33 -28.60 6.21
N LEU A 187 -3.47 -29.29 6.31
CA LEU A 187 -4.53 -28.96 7.27
C LEU A 187 -4.05 -29.12 8.71
N HIS A 188 -3.25 -30.15 9.00
CA HIS A 188 -2.65 -30.31 10.32
C HIS A 188 -1.66 -29.19 10.64
N ALA A 189 -0.81 -28.82 9.68
CA ALA A 189 0.13 -27.71 9.83
C ALA A 189 -0.59 -26.36 10.05
N GLU A 190 -1.68 -26.11 9.32
CA GLU A 190 -2.54 -24.94 9.51
C GLU A 190 -3.19 -24.94 10.90
N LYS A 191 -3.77 -26.06 11.31
CA LYS A 191 -4.38 -26.21 12.64
C LYS A 191 -3.39 -25.90 13.76
N ARG A 192 -2.17 -26.44 13.67
CA ARG A 192 -1.11 -26.16 14.65
C ARG A 192 -0.80 -24.66 14.74
N LEU A 193 -0.74 -23.97 13.61
CA LEU A 193 -0.51 -22.52 13.59
C LEU A 193 -1.69 -21.75 14.22
N LEU A 194 -2.92 -22.20 13.99
CA LEU A 194 -4.10 -21.62 14.64
C LEU A 194 -4.07 -21.82 16.16
N ASP A 195 -3.70 -23.01 16.62
CA ASP A 195 -3.52 -23.31 18.04
C ASP A 195 -2.41 -22.43 18.63
N ASP A 196 -1.30 -22.24 17.92
CA ASP A 196 -0.22 -21.32 18.33
C ASP A 196 -0.72 -19.86 18.44
N LEU A 197 -1.52 -19.38 17.49
CA LEU A 197 -2.11 -18.04 17.55
C LEU A 197 -3.06 -17.90 18.74
N HIS A 198 -3.93 -18.89 18.96
CA HIS A 198 -4.88 -18.91 20.07
C HIS A 198 -4.19 -18.94 21.44
N GLU A 199 -3.13 -19.74 21.56
CA GLU A 199 -2.32 -19.87 22.77
C GLU A 199 -1.23 -18.79 22.89
N LYS A 200 -1.25 -17.77 22.01
CA LYS A 200 -0.33 -16.62 22.02
C LYS A 200 1.14 -16.99 21.86
N ARG A 201 1.41 -18.12 21.21
CA ARG A 201 2.76 -18.52 20.83
C ARG A 201 3.23 -17.71 19.62
N PRO A 202 4.47 -17.18 19.63
CA PRO A 202 5.03 -16.48 18.49
C PRO A 202 5.04 -17.38 17.24
N ILE A 203 4.65 -16.84 16.09
CA ILE A 203 4.83 -17.51 14.80
C ILE A 203 6.35 -17.71 14.60
N ALA A 204 6.78 -18.97 14.51
CA ALA A 204 8.18 -19.32 14.30
C ALA A 204 8.74 -18.68 13.03
N ASP A 205 10.04 -18.37 13.05
CA ASP A 205 10.76 -17.83 11.90
C ASP A 205 10.37 -16.38 11.52
N ALA A 206 10.22 -15.50 12.51
CA ALA A 206 9.97 -14.07 12.31
C ALA A 206 11.21 -13.24 11.89
N GLY A 207 12.24 -13.86 11.30
CA GLY A 207 13.57 -13.27 11.12
C GLY A 207 13.63 -12.01 10.25
N GLU A 208 12.89 -11.98 9.13
CA GLU A 208 12.81 -10.80 8.27
C GLU A 208 11.53 -10.01 8.53
N LYS A 209 11.68 -8.71 8.80
CA LYS A 209 10.54 -7.79 8.90
C LYS A 209 9.87 -7.69 7.52
N LEU A 210 8.55 -7.89 7.46
CA LEU A 210 7.79 -7.61 6.24
C LEU A 210 7.74 -6.10 6.05
N VAL A 211 8.05 -5.60 4.86
CA VAL A 211 8.12 -4.16 4.60
C VAL A 211 7.22 -3.73 3.44
N ILE A 212 6.58 -2.57 3.59
CA ILE A 212 5.89 -1.83 2.52
C ILE A 212 6.55 -0.47 2.35
N ASN A 213 7.27 -0.30 1.24
CA ASN A 213 8.00 0.93 0.88
C ASN A 213 7.21 1.90 -0.03
N ASP A 214 6.15 1.42 -0.68
CA ASP A 214 5.47 2.10 -1.79
C ASP A 214 4.10 2.68 -1.39
N VAL A 215 4.02 3.30 -0.21
CA VAL A 215 2.82 4.07 0.16
C VAL A 215 2.87 5.46 -0.45
N ALA A 216 4.01 6.13 -0.39
CA ALA A 216 4.27 7.37 -1.12
C ALA A 216 5.02 7.04 -2.42
N GLY A 217 4.49 7.47 -3.56
CA GLY A 217 5.06 7.19 -4.87
C GLY A 217 5.18 8.44 -5.73
N VAL A 218 6.26 8.54 -6.49
CA VAL A 218 6.49 9.54 -7.53
C VAL A 218 6.74 8.82 -8.85
N LYS A 219 5.97 9.12 -9.89
CA LYS A 219 6.27 8.74 -11.26
C LYS A 219 6.95 9.91 -11.97
N VAL A 220 8.11 9.67 -12.56
CA VAL A 220 8.89 10.66 -13.31
C VAL A 220 8.94 10.23 -14.77
N ILE A 221 8.51 11.13 -15.67
CA ILE A 221 8.56 10.90 -17.11
C ILE A 221 9.80 11.59 -17.66
N LEU A 222 10.79 10.79 -18.07
CA LEU A 222 12.01 11.25 -18.72
C LEU A 222 12.41 10.28 -19.81
N GLU A 223 12.94 10.81 -20.90
CA GLU A 223 13.52 9.99 -21.97
C GLU A 223 14.87 9.41 -21.53
N GLU A 224 15.25 8.25 -22.06
CA GLU A 224 16.41 7.47 -21.60
C GLU A 224 17.72 8.27 -21.43
N PRO A 225 18.09 9.20 -22.35
CA PRO A 225 19.30 10.00 -22.18
C PRO A 225 19.30 10.87 -20.91
N GLU A 226 18.12 11.21 -20.41
CA GLU A 226 17.91 12.08 -19.25
C GLU A 226 17.82 11.30 -17.93
N HIS A 227 17.73 9.97 -17.95
CA HIS A 227 17.58 9.16 -16.72
C HIS A 227 18.74 9.37 -15.74
N ARG A 228 19.96 9.55 -16.26
CA ARG A 228 21.15 9.85 -15.44
C ARG A 228 21.01 11.15 -14.66
N ARG A 229 20.21 12.11 -15.14
CA ARG A 229 19.98 13.39 -14.45
C ARG A 229 19.21 13.19 -13.15
N LEU A 230 18.21 12.29 -13.15
CA LEU A 230 17.48 11.93 -11.93
C LEU A 230 18.41 11.26 -10.91
N MET A 231 19.20 10.28 -11.34
CA MET A 231 20.15 9.60 -10.44
C MET A 231 21.18 10.57 -9.85
N ALA A 232 21.75 11.45 -10.68
CA ALA A 232 22.68 12.48 -10.22
C ALA A 232 22.03 13.49 -9.26
N LEU A 233 20.77 13.87 -9.52
CA LEU A 233 20.00 14.73 -8.62
C LEU A 233 19.81 14.07 -7.26
N LEU A 234 19.28 12.84 -7.22
CA LEU A 234 19.01 12.12 -5.98
C LEU A 234 20.28 11.93 -5.13
N ASN A 235 21.42 11.62 -5.77
CA ASN A 235 22.71 11.47 -5.09
C ASN A 235 23.28 12.79 -4.55
N ARG A 236 22.89 13.94 -5.13
CA ARG A 236 23.32 15.27 -4.67
C ARG A 236 22.45 15.82 -3.54
N LEU A 237 21.21 15.34 -3.41
CA LEU A 237 20.30 15.80 -2.38
C LEU A 237 20.77 15.31 -0.99
N PRO A 238 21.13 16.20 -0.04
CA PRO A 238 21.75 15.80 1.23
C PRO A 238 20.83 14.99 2.15
N ASN A 239 19.52 15.06 1.90
CA ASN A 239 18.48 14.40 2.70
C ASN A 239 17.90 13.17 2.00
N CYS A 240 18.54 12.68 0.94
CA CYS A 240 18.05 11.56 0.12
C CYS A 240 19.14 10.49 -0.04
N GLU A 241 18.71 9.24 -0.09
CA GLU A 241 19.58 8.11 -0.41
C GLU A 241 18.79 7.04 -1.17
N ILE A 242 19.37 6.53 -2.24
CA ILE A 242 18.80 5.41 -2.99
C ILE A 242 19.15 4.14 -2.23
N VAL A 243 18.13 3.46 -1.71
CA VAL A 243 18.26 2.20 -0.95
C VAL A 243 18.20 1.00 -1.88
N GLU A 244 17.40 1.09 -2.93
CA GLU A 244 17.16 0.01 -3.88
C GLU A 244 16.96 0.59 -5.28
N GLU A 245 17.54 -0.07 -6.29
CA GLU A 245 17.32 0.20 -7.72
C GLU A 245 16.93 -1.12 -8.39
N GLU A 246 15.71 -1.20 -8.90
CA GLU A 246 15.19 -2.35 -9.63
C GLU A 246 14.88 -1.93 -11.08
N LYS A 247 15.56 -2.56 -12.04
CA LYS A 247 15.30 -2.35 -13.46
C LYS A 247 14.36 -3.42 -13.97
N HIS A 248 13.25 -2.98 -14.55
CA HIS A 248 12.31 -3.85 -15.24
C HIS A 248 12.52 -3.76 -16.75
N SER A 249 12.53 -4.92 -17.39
CA SER A 249 12.59 -5.07 -18.85
C SER A 249 11.61 -6.14 -19.32
N GLY A 250 11.01 -5.93 -20.49
CA GLY A 250 10.10 -6.89 -21.14
C GLY A 250 8.70 -6.34 -21.24
N GLN A 251 7.74 -6.97 -20.54
CA GLN A 251 6.35 -6.48 -20.53
C GLN A 251 6.17 -5.15 -19.80
N TYR A 252 7.11 -4.78 -18.92
CA TYR A 252 7.14 -3.52 -18.20
C TYR A 252 8.57 -2.97 -18.28
N ASN A 253 8.76 -1.79 -18.88
CA ASN A 253 10.07 -1.15 -18.93
C ASN A 253 10.05 0.12 -18.07
N ALA A 254 10.69 0.04 -16.91
CA ALA A 254 10.84 1.16 -15.99
C ALA A 254 12.01 0.89 -15.03
N THR A 255 12.53 1.95 -14.42
CA THR A 255 13.43 1.83 -13.27
C THR A 255 12.65 2.23 -12.02
N ASN A 256 12.50 1.29 -11.09
CA ASN A 256 11.90 1.54 -9.78
C ASN A 256 13.01 1.79 -8.77
N LEU A 257 12.87 2.85 -7.98
CA LEU A 257 13.80 3.22 -6.93
C LEU A 257 13.05 3.23 -5.60
N ILE A 258 13.66 2.68 -4.55
CA ILE A 258 13.27 2.99 -3.18
C ILE A 258 14.25 4.02 -2.63
N VAL A 259 13.73 5.18 -2.25
CA VAL A 259 14.52 6.30 -1.73
C VAL A 259 14.20 6.49 -0.25
N ARG A 260 15.23 6.49 0.58
CA ARG A 260 15.18 6.97 1.96
C ARG A 260 15.30 8.49 1.93
N TYR A 261 14.30 9.17 2.44
CA TYR A 261 14.20 10.63 2.46
C TYR A 261 14.02 11.12 3.89
N ARG A 262 14.77 12.16 4.28
CA ARG A 262 14.60 12.89 5.54
C ARG A 262 13.83 14.20 5.26
N PRO A 263 12.51 14.24 5.51
CA PRO A 263 11.72 15.43 5.20
C PRO A 263 12.11 16.63 6.09
N PRO A 264 12.04 17.87 5.57
CA PRO A 264 12.27 19.07 6.37
C PRO A 264 11.11 19.28 7.34
N ARG A 265 11.17 18.64 8.52
CA ARG A 265 10.08 18.59 9.49
C ARG A 265 9.57 19.95 9.91
N GLU A 266 10.45 20.91 10.19
CA GLU A 266 10.03 22.23 10.65
C GLU A 266 9.34 23.04 9.55
N GLU A 267 9.75 22.89 8.28
CA GLU A 267 9.02 23.48 7.14
C GLU A 267 7.63 22.83 6.97
N ILE A 268 7.57 21.50 7.12
CA ILE A 268 6.32 20.75 7.10
C ILE A 268 5.40 21.23 8.22
N LEU A 269 5.91 21.41 9.44
CA LEU A 269 5.14 21.80 10.62
C LEU A 269 4.73 23.27 10.62
N ALA A 270 5.49 24.15 9.97
CA ALA A 270 5.15 25.57 9.82
C ALA A 270 3.83 25.78 9.04
N ARG A 271 3.46 24.84 8.15
CA ARG A 271 2.18 24.88 7.43
C ARG A 271 1.01 24.60 8.39
N PRO A 272 -0.09 25.37 8.36
CA PRO A 272 -1.25 25.14 9.22
C PRO A 272 -1.96 23.83 8.88
N CYS A 273 -2.45 23.10 9.89
CA CYS A 273 -3.22 21.88 9.67
C CYS A 273 -4.45 22.15 8.81
N GLY A 274 -4.75 21.27 7.86
CA GLY A 274 -5.90 21.42 6.98
C GLY A 274 -7.21 21.14 7.72
N GLN A 275 -8.30 21.78 7.29
CA GLN A 275 -9.62 21.63 7.91
C GLN A 275 -10.10 20.16 7.95
N GLY A 276 -9.75 19.35 6.94
CA GLY A 276 -10.09 17.94 6.91
C GLY A 276 -9.52 17.16 8.10
N LEU A 277 -8.23 17.32 8.40
CA LEU A 277 -7.61 16.68 9.57
C LEU A 277 -8.24 17.19 10.87
N LEU A 278 -8.42 18.52 10.99
CA LEU A 278 -8.98 19.12 12.20
C LEU A 278 -10.41 18.63 12.46
N ASN A 279 -11.26 18.55 11.43
CA ASN A 279 -12.63 18.05 11.54
C ASN A 279 -12.65 16.59 12.00
N VAL A 280 -11.78 15.74 11.45
CA VAL A 280 -11.71 14.32 11.83
C VAL A 280 -11.26 14.18 13.28
N MET A 281 -10.23 14.92 13.70
CA MET A 281 -9.75 14.90 15.09
C MET A 281 -10.78 15.49 16.07
N GLN A 282 -11.55 16.49 15.64
CA GLN A 282 -12.63 17.06 16.45
C GLN A 282 -13.76 16.07 16.68
N ARG A 283 -14.18 15.32 15.65
CA ARG A 283 -15.14 14.23 15.84
C ARG A 283 -14.62 13.20 16.83
N ARG A 284 -13.30 13.00 16.85
CA ARG A 284 -12.57 12.12 17.78
C ARG A 284 -12.35 12.70 19.19
N GLY A 285 -12.90 13.87 19.49
CA GLY A 285 -12.84 14.49 20.82
C GLY A 285 -11.66 15.41 21.06
N LEU A 286 -10.80 15.67 20.06
CA LEU A 286 -9.68 16.62 20.18
C LEU A 286 -10.09 18.01 19.67
N SER A 287 -9.91 19.05 20.47
CA SER A 287 -10.06 20.42 19.97
C SER A 287 -9.06 20.70 18.83
N PRO A 288 -9.34 21.67 17.93
CA PRO A 288 -8.39 22.03 16.87
C PRO A 288 -7.00 22.41 17.38
N TYR A 289 -6.91 22.99 18.59
CA TYR A 289 -5.64 23.31 19.24
C TYR A 289 -4.89 22.05 19.66
N GLU A 290 -5.56 21.13 20.37
CA GLU A 290 -4.96 19.85 20.81
C GLU A 290 -4.55 18.98 19.62
N ALA A 291 -5.38 18.90 18.57
CA ALA A 291 -5.07 18.18 17.34
C ALA A 291 -3.79 18.71 16.67
N LYS A 292 -3.60 20.03 16.67
CA LYS A 292 -2.39 20.67 16.14
C LYS A 292 -1.16 20.32 16.99
N GLN A 293 -1.25 20.42 18.31
CA GLN A 293 -0.13 20.08 19.21
C GLN A 293 0.23 18.60 19.11
N ALA A 294 -0.76 17.72 19.11
CA ALA A 294 -0.58 16.29 18.95
C ALA A 294 0.08 15.94 17.61
N PHE A 295 -0.28 16.62 16.52
CA PHE A 295 0.39 16.43 15.22
C PHE A 295 1.85 16.89 15.25
N VAL A 296 2.16 18.03 15.89
CA VAL A 296 3.54 18.52 16.04
C VAL A 296 4.38 17.53 16.83
N GLU A 297 3.87 17.07 17.97
CA GLU A 297 4.54 16.06 18.81
C GLU A 297 4.75 14.75 18.05
N PHE A 298 3.71 14.29 17.33
CA PHE A 298 3.77 13.09 16.51
C PHE A 298 4.90 13.15 15.47
N VAL A 299 5.04 14.26 14.74
CA VAL A 299 6.10 14.41 13.74
C VAL A 299 7.48 14.49 14.38
N ARG A 300 7.63 15.21 15.49
CA ARG A 300 8.94 15.41 16.15
C ARG A 300 9.45 14.13 16.83
N SER A 301 8.55 13.33 17.39
CA SER A 301 8.88 12.07 18.08
C SER A 301 9.03 10.86 17.14
N GLY A 302 8.58 10.96 15.88
CA GLY A 302 8.72 9.89 14.89
C GLY A 302 10.14 9.71 14.36
N GLU A 303 10.30 8.77 13.42
CA GLU A 303 11.56 8.44 12.75
C GLU A 303 12.03 9.56 11.81
N GLU A 304 13.35 9.82 11.78
CA GLU A 304 13.94 10.93 11.01
C GLU A 304 13.71 10.80 9.49
N ASP A 305 13.63 9.57 9.01
CA ASP A 305 13.47 9.23 7.60
C ASP A 305 12.22 8.42 7.31
N VAL A 306 11.77 8.56 6.06
CA VAL A 306 10.69 7.80 5.44
C VAL A 306 11.17 7.23 4.13
N HIS A 307 10.53 6.15 3.67
CA HIS A 307 10.79 5.58 2.35
C HIS A 307 9.70 6.00 1.37
N LEU A 308 10.10 6.29 0.13
CA LEU A 308 9.21 6.56 -0.99
C LEU A 308 9.67 5.80 -2.24
N GLU A 309 8.72 5.44 -3.09
CA GLU A 309 8.97 4.80 -4.38
C GLU A 309 9.09 5.87 -5.47
N ILE A 310 10.10 5.77 -6.34
CA ILE A 310 10.18 6.54 -7.57
C ILE A 310 10.14 5.57 -8.74
N ILE A 311 9.22 5.78 -9.68
CA ILE A 311 9.15 5.02 -10.93
C ILE A 311 9.57 5.95 -12.07
N LEU A 312 10.63 5.59 -12.76
CA LEU A 312 11.18 6.30 -13.90
C LEU A 312 10.83 5.54 -15.18
N SER A 313 10.15 6.21 -16.11
CA SER A 313 9.80 5.65 -17.43
C SER A 313 9.79 6.73 -18.50
N THR A 314 9.88 6.33 -19.77
CA THR A 314 9.64 7.24 -20.91
C THR A 314 8.17 7.57 -21.05
N TYR A 315 7.83 8.56 -21.88
CA TYR A 315 6.42 8.86 -22.17
C TYR A 315 5.71 7.65 -22.80
N GLN A 316 6.32 7.00 -23.80
CA GLN A 316 5.73 5.84 -24.46
C GLN A 316 5.51 4.69 -23.46
N GLU A 317 6.45 4.40 -22.58
CA GLU A 317 6.27 3.34 -21.58
C GLU A 317 5.21 3.70 -20.53
N MET A 318 5.08 4.98 -20.16
CA MET A 318 3.98 5.44 -19.33
C MET A 318 2.63 5.20 -20.03
N LEU A 319 2.52 5.54 -21.33
CA LEU A 319 1.34 5.30 -22.15
C LEU A 319 1.01 3.82 -22.29
N GLU A 320 2.00 2.97 -22.53
CA GLU A 320 1.83 1.51 -22.58
C GLU A 320 1.37 0.95 -21.23
N SER A 321 1.96 1.43 -20.12
CA SER A 321 1.62 0.92 -18.79
C SER A 321 0.20 1.27 -18.37
N GLU A 322 -0.29 2.48 -18.71
CA GLU A 322 -1.59 2.98 -18.28
C GLU A 322 -2.71 2.69 -19.30
N ILE A 323 -2.43 2.73 -20.60
CA ILE A 323 -3.42 2.55 -21.67
C ILE A 323 -3.19 1.24 -22.42
N GLY A 324 -1.97 0.96 -22.87
CA GLY A 324 -1.72 -0.23 -23.70
C GLY A 324 -2.05 -1.54 -22.99
N ARG A 325 -1.58 -1.69 -21.75
CA ARG A 325 -1.61 -2.94 -20.99
C ARG A 325 -2.34 -2.85 -19.65
N CYS A 326 -2.82 -1.66 -19.26
CA CYS A 326 -3.45 -1.40 -17.95
C CYS A 326 -2.74 -2.11 -16.78
N MET A 327 -1.40 -2.08 -16.80
CA MET A 327 -0.56 -3.06 -16.11
C MET A 327 -0.76 -3.05 -14.62
N HIS A 328 -0.98 -1.87 -14.04
CA HIS A 328 -1.17 -1.73 -12.61
C HIS A 328 -2.49 -2.34 -12.17
N GLU A 329 -3.57 -2.14 -12.92
CA GLU A 329 -4.90 -2.68 -12.61
C GLU A 329 -4.95 -4.20 -12.87
N ASP A 330 -4.42 -4.66 -14.01
CA ASP A 330 -4.40 -6.08 -14.33
C ASP A 330 -3.52 -6.88 -13.36
N ARG A 331 -2.34 -6.34 -12.97
CA ARG A 331 -1.50 -6.95 -11.93
C ARG A 331 -2.21 -7.02 -10.57
N ILE A 332 -3.07 -6.04 -10.25
CA ILE A 332 -3.87 -6.09 -9.01
C ILE A 332 -4.86 -7.24 -9.07
N ILE A 333 -5.54 -7.41 -10.21
CA ILE A 333 -6.52 -8.48 -10.43
C ILE A 333 -5.82 -9.83 -10.40
N GLU A 334 -4.72 -9.99 -11.13
CA GLU A 334 -3.92 -11.22 -11.15
C GLU A 334 -3.43 -11.59 -9.75
N GLN A 335 -2.92 -10.63 -8.97
CA GLN A 335 -2.52 -10.87 -7.58
C GLN A 335 -3.67 -11.38 -6.70
N ARG A 336 -4.92 -10.98 -6.96
CA ARG A 336 -6.10 -11.50 -6.26
C ARG A 336 -6.46 -12.89 -6.75
N LEU A 337 -6.48 -13.09 -8.08
CA LEU A 337 -6.88 -14.33 -8.75
C LEU A 337 -5.87 -15.48 -8.62
N CYS A 338 -4.59 -15.17 -8.42
CA CYS A 338 -3.51 -16.16 -8.31
C CYS A 338 -2.97 -16.31 -6.89
N GLN A 339 -3.67 -15.76 -5.88
CA GLN A 339 -3.30 -16.00 -4.48
C GLN A 339 -3.39 -17.50 -4.16
N GLN A 340 -2.25 -18.12 -3.85
CA GLN A 340 -2.13 -19.58 -3.68
C GLN A 340 -2.89 -20.10 -2.45
N TYR A 341 -2.95 -19.29 -1.38
CA TYR A 341 -3.59 -19.67 -0.13
C TYR A 341 -4.80 -18.77 0.16
N ARG A 342 -5.95 -19.42 0.30
CA ARG A 342 -7.28 -18.79 0.45
C ARG A 342 -8.12 -19.42 1.56
N GLY A 343 -7.46 -20.07 2.53
CA GLY A 343 -8.15 -20.69 3.66
C GLY A 343 -8.79 -19.65 4.60
N PRO A 344 -9.60 -20.10 5.58
CA PRO A 344 -10.28 -19.21 6.53
C PRO A 344 -9.33 -18.25 7.26
N LEU A 345 -8.14 -18.70 7.65
CA LEU A 345 -7.14 -17.84 8.29
C LEU A 345 -6.69 -16.70 7.36
N ALA A 346 -6.48 -16.97 6.08
CA ALA A 346 -6.14 -15.92 5.11
C ALA A 346 -7.25 -14.86 5.00
N GLN A 347 -8.50 -15.30 4.96
CA GLN A 347 -9.66 -14.42 4.93
C GLN A 347 -9.77 -13.57 6.20
N ASN A 348 -9.57 -14.16 7.38
CA ASN A 348 -9.60 -13.45 8.65
C ASN A 348 -8.51 -12.38 8.74
N ILE A 349 -7.31 -12.65 8.21
CA ILE A 349 -6.24 -11.64 8.13
C ILE A 349 -6.66 -10.47 7.23
N GLN A 350 -7.31 -10.74 6.09
CA GLN A 350 -7.82 -9.66 5.23
C GLN A 350 -8.84 -8.79 5.97
N TYR A 351 -9.81 -9.41 6.65
CA TYR A 351 -10.84 -8.70 7.42
C TYR A 351 -10.26 -7.89 8.56
N LEU A 352 -9.33 -8.46 9.33
CA LEU A 352 -8.69 -7.76 10.44
C LEU A 352 -7.91 -6.54 9.97
N LEU A 353 -7.13 -6.67 8.89
CA LEU A 353 -6.34 -5.56 8.36
C LEU A 353 -7.23 -4.50 7.71
N GLU A 354 -8.30 -4.88 7.01
CA GLU A 354 -9.28 -3.92 6.48
C GLU A 354 -9.97 -3.17 7.63
N TYR A 355 -10.43 -3.88 8.67
CA TYR A 355 -11.02 -3.26 9.84
C TYR A 355 -10.06 -2.27 10.54
N LEU A 356 -8.81 -2.65 10.78
CA LEU A 356 -7.79 -1.81 11.41
C LEU A 356 -7.59 -0.48 10.68
N PHE A 357 -7.55 -0.53 9.36
CA PHE A 357 -7.30 0.65 8.54
C PHE A 357 -8.57 1.49 8.29
N VAL A 358 -9.75 0.88 8.34
CA VAL A 358 -11.05 1.56 8.16
C VAL A 358 -11.58 2.12 9.49
N PHE A 359 -11.25 1.51 10.63
CA PHE A 359 -11.69 1.96 11.95
C PHE A 359 -11.43 3.45 12.21
N PRO A 360 -10.23 4.02 11.92
CA PRO A 360 -9.95 5.45 12.03
C PRO A 360 -10.91 6.38 11.29
N THR A 361 -11.54 5.91 10.20
CA THR A 361 -12.44 6.75 9.39
C THR A 361 -13.88 6.75 9.91
N SER A 362 -14.19 5.92 10.90
CA SER A 362 -15.49 5.91 11.59
C SER A 362 -15.58 7.00 12.66
N ASP A 363 -16.77 7.17 13.25
CA ASP A 363 -16.99 8.03 14.42
C ASP A 363 -16.89 7.25 15.76
N LYS A 364 -16.49 5.96 15.74
CA LYS A 364 -16.34 5.17 16.98
C LYS A 364 -15.07 5.52 17.74
N HIS A 365 -15.19 5.82 19.03
CA HIS A 365 -14.06 6.18 19.91
C HIS A 365 -13.43 5.00 20.62
N ASP A 366 -14.22 3.97 20.90
CA ASP A 366 -13.78 2.85 21.71
C ASP A 366 -13.70 1.57 20.89
N LEU A 367 -12.74 0.73 21.27
CA LEU A 367 -12.59 -0.63 20.77
C LEU A 367 -12.79 -1.58 21.94
N SER A 368 -14.03 -2.07 22.11
CA SER A 368 -14.37 -2.99 23.21
C SER A 368 -13.76 -4.38 22.96
N GLU A 369 -14.07 -4.95 21.80
CA GLU A 369 -13.58 -6.27 21.36
C GLU A 369 -13.24 -6.20 19.87
N LEU A 370 -12.29 -7.03 19.45
CA LEU A 370 -11.99 -7.14 18.03
C LEU A 370 -13.07 -7.98 17.35
N PRO A 371 -13.66 -7.50 16.23
CA PRO A 371 -14.71 -8.25 15.54
C PRO A 371 -14.17 -9.51 14.84
N ILE A 372 -12.85 -9.61 14.65
CA ILE A 372 -12.22 -10.68 13.90
C ILE A 372 -11.11 -11.31 14.74
N GLN A 373 -11.30 -12.56 15.13
CA GLN A 373 -10.27 -13.42 15.70
C GLN A 373 -9.76 -14.38 14.63
N LEU A 374 -8.44 -14.58 14.55
CA LEU A 374 -7.86 -15.32 13.42
C LEU A 374 -8.22 -16.81 13.37
N TRP A 375 -8.57 -17.42 14.51
CA TRP A 375 -8.90 -18.84 14.66
C TRP A 375 -10.39 -19.18 14.49
N ASN A 376 -11.26 -18.18 14.32
CA ASN A 376 -12.69 -18.41 14.11
C ASN A 376 -13.03 -18.59 12.62
N ARG A 377 -14.28 -18.98 12.34
CA ARG A 377 -14.81 -19.04 10.96
C ARG A 377 -15.89 -17.98 10.78
N TYR A 378 -15.72 -17.14 9.76
CA TYR A 378 -16.67 -16.10 9.41
C TYR A 378 -17.12 -16.27 7.96
N LEU A 379 -18.40 -16.07 7.71
CA LEU A 379 -18.91 -15.85 6.36
C LEU A 379 -18.62 -14.41 5.93
N PRO A 380 -18.48 -14.13 4.62
CA PRO A 380 -18.31 -12.76 4.13
C PRO A 380 -19.35 -11.78 4.63
N ASP A 381 -20.61 -12.22 4.71
CA ASP A 381 -21.74 -11.41 5.17
C ASP A 381 -21.53 -10.86 6.59
N TYR A 382 -20.88 -11.62 7.48
CA TYR A 382 -20.57 -11.14 8.83
C TYR A 382 -19.68 -9.90 8.78
N PHE A 383 -18.65 -9.90 7.94
CA PHE A 383 -17.73 -8.76 7.85
C PHE A 383 -18.40 -7.54 7.22
N ASP A 384 -19.26 -7.74 6.22
CA ASP A 384 -20.05 -6.66 5.63
C ASP A 384 -20.96 -5.99 6.67
N GLU A 385 -21.59 -6.78 7.55
CA GLU A 385 -22.38 -6.25 8.66
C GLU A 385 -21.53 -5.49 9.70
N ILE A 386 -20.33 -5.99 10.04
CA ILE A 386 -19.38 -5.28 10.90
C ILE A 386 -19.02 -3.90 10.31
N LEU A 387 -18.74 -3.83 9.00
CA LEU A 387 -18.43 -2.56 8.33
C LEU A 387 -19.64 -1.62 8.30
N LYS A 388 -20.86 -2.13 8.04
CA LYS A 388 -22.08 -1.30 8.10
C LYS A 388 -22.28 -0.72 9.50
N GLN A 389 -22.16 -1.53 10.54
CA GLN A 389 -22.28 -1.10 11.93
C GLN A 389 -21.20 -0.08 12.33
N LEU A 390 -19.98 -0.20 11.77
CA LEU A 390 -18.90 0.74 12.01
C LEU A 390 -19.26 2.16 11.52
N PHE A 391 -20.08 2.28 10.47
CA PHE A 391 -20.52 3.54 9.88
C PHE A 391 -22.00 3.89 10.14
N HIS A 392 -22.65 3.20 11.08
CA HIS A 392 -24.09 3.38 11.36
C HIS A 392 -24.97 3.26 10.12
N LEU A 393 -24.57 2.42 9.15
CA LEU A 393 -25.39 2.14 7.98
C LEU A 393 -26.54 1.19 8.37
N PRO A 394 -27.75 1.39 7.83
CA PRO A 394 -28.87 0.53 8.11
C PRO A 394 -28.58 -0.90 7.65
N THR A 395 -28.80 -1.88 8.51
CA THR A 395 -28.72 -3.30 8.17
C THR A 395 -30.10 -3.76 7.67
N ALA A 396 -30.17 -4.71 6.74
CA ALA A 396 -31.38 -5.04 6.00
C ALA A 396 -32.52 -5.69 6.83
N ASN A 397 -32.44 -5.65 8.16
CA ASN A 397 -33.44 -6.21 9.07
C ASN A 397 -34.55 -5.19 9.43
N PHE A 398 -35.05 -4.43 8.44
CA PHE A 398 -36.23 -3.56 8.59
C PHE A 398 -37.53 -4.31 8.29
N LEU A 399 -37.68 -5.50 8.85
CA LEU A 399 -38.94 -6.22 8.88
C LEU A 399 -39.15 -6.73 10.32
N ASP A 400 -39.34 -5.79 11.23
CA ASP A 400 -40.09 -5.97 12.49
C ASP A 400 -40.80 -4.65 12.85
#